data_AF-A0A699YWI0-F1
#
_entry.id   AF-A0A699YWI0-F1
#
_cell.length_a   1.000
_cell.length_b   1.000
_cell.length_c   1.000
_cell.angle_alpha   90.00
_cell.angle_beta   90.00
_cell.angle_gamma   90.00
#
_symmetry.space_group_name_H-M   'P 1'
#
loop_
_entity.id
_entity.type
_entity.pdbx_description
1 polymer ?
#
loop_
_entity_poly.entity_id
_entity_poly.type
_entity_poly.pdbx_seq_one_letter_code
_entity_poly.pdbx_strand_id
1 'polypeptide(L)' 'MLNTDGVINGSYRCSLAGCDLNRTWERPVRWLQPTVFHTKRLMQALAASPASRLALYIDIHGHSTKEDVFL' A
#
# COMPACT_ATOMS: atom_id res chain seq x y z
N MET A 1 7.12 -3.71 2.06
CA MET A 1 5.96 -4.62 2.15
C MET A 1 4.81 -3.90 2.86
N LEU A 2 3.61 -3.85 2.27
CA LEU A 2 2.47 -3.10 2.84
C LEU A 2 1.57 -3.94 3.77
N ASN A 3 1.58 -5.28 3.64
CA ASN A 3 0.69 -6.19 4.35
C ASN A 3 1.45 -7.37 5.00
N THR A 4 2.43 -7.06 5.87
CA THR A 4 3.28 -8.08 6.50
C THR A 4 2.47 -9.00 7.42
N ASP A 5 1.50 -8.45 8.14
CA ASP A 5 0.58 -9.16 9.03
C ASP A 5 -0.35 -10.09 8.24
N GLY A 6 -0.93 -9.63 7.13
CA GLY A 6 -1.72 -10.50 6.25
C GLY A 6 -0.92 -11.69 5.73
N VAL A 7 0.33 -11.48 5.29
CA VAL A 7 1.19 -12.56 4.79
C VAL A 7 1.50 -13.60 5.86
N ILE A 8 1.91 -13.18 7.06
CA ILE A 8 2.24 -14.11 8.15
C ILE A 8 1.04 -15.00 8.52
N ASN A 9 -0.18 -14.47 8.39
CA ASN A 9 -1.41 -15.17 8.73
C ASN A 9 -2.07 -15.89 7.53
N GLY A 10 -1.40 -15.98 6.38
CA GLY A 10 -1.94 -16.64 5.19
C GLY A 10 -3.15 -15.92 4.57
N SER A 11 -3.33 -14.63 4.85
CA SER A 11 -4.38 -13.82 4.23
C SER A 11 -4.07 -13.56 2.77
N TYR A 12 -5.02 -13.90 1.91
CA TYR A 12 -4.92 -13.68 0.48
C TYR A 12 -4.99 -12.19 0.09
N ARG A 13 -5.75 -11.36 0.83
CA ARG A 13 -6.12 -10.00 0.38
C ARG A 13 -6.08 -8.93 1.46
N CYS A 14 -6.61 -9.24 2.64
CA CYS A 14 -6.78 -8.24 3.70
C CYS A 14 -5.61 -8.23 4.69
N SER A 15 -5.47 -7.15 5.45
CA SER A 15 -4.65 -7.14 6.67
C SER A 15 -5.25 -8.04 7.76
N LEU A 16 -4.54 -8.21 8.87
CA LEU A 16 -5.04 -8.95 10.04
C LEU A 16 -6.32 -8.31 10.62
N ALA A 17 -6.49 -7.00 10.44
CA ALA A 17 -7.71 -6.28 10.81
C ALA A 17 -8.86 -6.44 9.79
N GLY A 18 -8.74 -7.34 8.81
CA GLY A 18 -9.77 -7.59 7.79
C GLY A 18 -9.91 -6.47 6.75
N CYS A 19 -8.97 -5.53 6.69
CA CYS A 19 -9.04 -4.38 5.78
C CYS A 19 -8.37 -4.69 4.43
N ASP A 20 -9.06 -4.40 3.32
CA ASP A 20 -8.42 -4.31 2.01
C ASP A 20 -7.60 -3.01 1.95
N LEU A 21 -6.29 -3.11 2.14
CA LEU A 21 -5.40 -1.95 2.23
C LEU A 21 -5.44 -1.09 0.95
N ASN A 22 -5.65 -1.71 -0.22
CA ASN A 22 -5.73 -1.02 -1.50
C ASN A 22 -7.11 -0.34 -1.75
N ARG A 23 -7.96 -0.29 -0.72
CA ARG A 23 -9.24 0.47 -0.73
C ARG A 23 -9.31 1.54 0.35
N THR A 24 -8.18 1.80 1.03
CA THR A 24 -8.13 2.74 2.16
C THR A 24 -7.26 3.98 1.92
N TRP A 25 -6.71 4.14 0.71
CA TRP A 25 -5.79 5.24 0.37
C TRP A 25 -6.40 6.64 0.53
N GLU A 26 -7.71 6.81 0.33
CA GLU A 26 -8.35 8.13 0.42
C GLU A 26 -8.30 8.67 1.85
N ARG A 27 -8.72 7.88 2.83
CA ARG A 27 -8.78 8.25 4.26
C ARG A 27 -8.29 7.11 5.16
N PRO A 28 -6.98 6.79 5.15
CA PRO A 28 -6.45 5.72 6.00
C PRO A 28 -6.48 6.14 7.46
N VAL A 29 -6.86 5.22 8.35
CA VAL A 29 -6.88 5.44 9.80
C VAL A 29 -5.57 4.93 10.38
N ARG A 30 -4.81 5.79 11.06
CA ARG A 30 -3.45 5.49 11.54
C ARG A 30 -3.34 4.15 12.29
N TRP A 31 -4.30 3.83 13.15
CA TRP A 31 -4.23 2.62 13.99
C TRP A 31 -4.83 1.38 13.32
N LEU A 32 -5.66 1.53 12.28
CA LEU A 32 -6.33 0.43 11.59
C LEU A 32 -5.63 0.05 10.27
N GLN A 33 -5.07 1.04 9.56
CA GLN A 33 -4.25 0.85 8.35
C GLN A 33 -2.92 1.64 8.46
N PRO A 34 -2.05 1.30 9.42
CA PRO A 34 -0.82 2.04 9.70
C PRO A 34 0.10 2.11 8.48
N THR A 35 0.24 1.01 7.73
CA THR A 35 1.15 0.95 6.58
C THR A 35 0.73 1.93 5.49
N VAL A 36 -0.55 1.91 5.08
CA VAL A 36 -1.11 2.87 4.10
C VAL A 36 -1.01 4.31 4.60
N PHE A 37 -1.36 4.55 5.87
CA PHE A 37 -1.28 5.89 6.47
C PHE A 37 0.15 6.46 6.39
N HIS A 38 1.15 5.69 6.82
CA HIS A 38 2.54 6.15 6.85
C HIS A 38 3.15 6.24 5.46
N THR A 39 2.82 5.32 4.54
CA THR A 39 3.26 5.40 3.13
C THR A 39 2.72 6.65 2.46
N LYS A 40 1.41 6.97 2.61
CA LYS A 40 0.82 8.19 2.04
C LYS A 40 1.52 9.45 2.56
N ARG A 41 1.85 9.50 3.87
CA ARG A 41 2.57 10.64 4.45
C ARG A 41 3.99 10.77 3.93
N LEU A 42 4.70 9.65 3.75
CA LEU A 42 6.03 9.65 3.14
C LEU A 42 5.97 10.18 1.70
N MET A 43 4.99 9.72 0.91
CA MET A 43 4.79 10.21 -0.46
C MET A 43 4.53 11.71 -0.50
N GLN A 44 3.70 12.23 0.42
CA GLN A 44 3.45 13.68 0.54
C GLN A 44 4.71 14.47 0.92
N ALA A 45 5.52 13.95 1.85
CA ALA A 45 6.78 14.58 2.24
C ALA A 45 7.80 14.59 1.08
N LEU A 46 7.90 13.49 0.34
CA LEU A 46 8.73 13.39 -0.86
C LEU A 46 8.17 14.20 -2.03
N ALA A 47 6.88 14.47 -2.11
CA ALA A 47 6.33 15.33 -3.13
C ALA A 47 6.60 16.82 -2.84
N ALA A 48 6.65 17.19 -1.56
CA ALA A 48 6.86 18.56 -1.10
C ALA A 48 8.35 18.94 -0.95
N SER A 49 9.28 17.98 -1.01
CA SER A 49 10.70 18.24 -0.81
C SER A 49 11.31 18.96 -2.02
N PRO A 50 12.06 20.07 -1.83
CA PRO A 50 12.79 20.71 -2.93
C PRO A 50 13.94 19.85 -3.46
N ALA A 51 14.51 18.98 -2.62
CA ALA A 51 15.64 18.12 -2.95
C ALA A 51 15.22 16.79 -3.60
N SER A 52 13.95 16.42 -3.49
CA SER A 52 13.39 15.21 -4.09
C SER A 52 11.96 15.50 -4.47
N ARG A 53 11.62 15.44 -5.76
CA ARG A 53 10.23 15.53 -6.21
C ARG A 53 9.77 14.13 -6.55
N LEU A 54 8.86 13.58 -5.76
CA LEU A 54 8.25 12.28 -6.07
C LEU A 54 7.70 12.29 -7.50
N ALA A 55 8.38 11.61 -8.41
CA ALA A 55 8.07 11.61 -9.84
C ALA A 55 7.17 10.43 -10.24
N LEU A 56 7.32 9.31 -9.57
CA LEU A 56 6.62 8.06 -9.87
C LEU A 56 6.39 7.26 -8.59
N TYR A 57 5.22 6.62 -8.52
CA TYR A 57 4.88 5.61 -7.53
C TYR A 57 4.37 4.38 -8.27
N ILE A 58 4.91 3.20 -7.94
CA ILE A 58 4.53 1.91 -8.52
C ILE A 58 4.02 1.02 -7.40
N ASP A 59 2.84 0.47 -7.60
CA ASP A 59 2.23 -0.50 -6.69
C ASP A 59 2.20 -1.87 -7.37
N ILE A 60 2.88 -2.85 -6.76
CA ILE A 60 3.16 -4.16 -7.37
C ILE A 60 2.18 -5.19 -6.80
N HIS A 61 1.44 -5.86 -7.69
CA HIS A 61 0.44 -6.87 -7.34
C HIS A 61 0.62 -8.14 -8.16
N GLY A 62 0.12 -9.24 -7.62
CA GLY A 62 -0.14 -10.46 -8.38
C GLY A 62 -1.60 -10.51 -8.83
N HIS A 63 -1.85 -11.03 -10.02
CA HIS A 63 -3.20 -11.32 -10.51
C HIS A 63 -3.50 -12.81 -10.36
N SER A 64 -4.70 -13.16 -9.89
CA SER A 64 -5.04 -14.56 -9.60
C SER A 64 -5.45 -15.38 -10.82
N THR A 65 -5.84 -14.73 -11.91
CA THR A 65 -6.36 -15.43 -13.11
C THR A 65 -5.67 -15.06 -14.42
N LYS A 66 -4.82 -14.04 -14.42
CA LYS A 66 -4.20 -13.53 -15.64
C LYS A 66 -2.74 -13.90 -15.58
N GLU A 67 -2.27 -14.56 -16.62
CA GLU A 67 -0.87 -14.94 -16.79
C GLU A 67 -0.07 -13.75 -17.32
N ASP A 68 1.27 -13.88 -17.29
CA ASP A 68 2.25 -12.86 -17.66
C ASP A 68 2.26 -11.59 -16.79
N VAL A 69 3.05 -10.61 -17.22
CA VAL A 69 3.26 -9.32 -16.55
C VAL A 69 2.58 -8.22 -17.35
N PHE A 70 1.85 -7.34 -16.66
CA PHE A 70 1.13 -6.23 -17.27
C PHE A 70 1.11 -5.00 -16.36
N LEU A 71 0.84 -3.83 -16.95
CA LEU A 71 0.64 -2.55 -16.27
C LEU A 71 -0.78 -2.04 -16.49
#